data_AF-A0AA90XWC6-F1
#
_entry.id   AF-A0AA90XWC6-F1
#
_cell.length_a   1.000
_cell.length_b   1.000
_cell.length_c   1.000
_cell.angle_alpha   90.00
_cell.angle_beta   90.00
_cell.angle_gamma   90.00
#
_symmetry.space_group_name_H-M   'P 1'
#
loop_
_entity.id
_entity.type
_entity.pdbx_description
1 polymer ?
#
loop_
_entity_poly.entity_id
_entity_poly.type
_entity_poly.pdbx_seq_one_letter_code
_entity_poly.pdbx_strand_id
1 'polypeptide(L)'
;MPKIKNTPAKGHYERRANLIDCCVDTCNINAVCMDKPMPKKHYARLYMLRSGSRGFTKNEILCYCHLSYGRNYATDVEWLLGIQLEKINEINNGGIGNHYRYRISSRRDVIQIIELVNRNATIKGHQQLTQHEIKNILYLYPEEPAIT
;
A
#
# COMPACT_ATOMS: atom_id res chain seq x y z
N MET A 1 0.00 56.75 21.10
CA MET A 1 0.83 55.62 21.61
C MET A 1 -0.02 54.34 21.64
N PRO A 2 0.59 53.16 21.45
CA PRO A 2 0.07 52.04 20.65
C PRO A 2 -0.54 50.88 21.47
N LYS A 3 -1.19 49.90 20.81
CA LYS A 3 -0.73 48.48 20.76
C LYS A 3 -1.55 47.60 19.80
N ILE A 4 -0.79 46.73 19.13
CA ILE A 4 -1.07 45.79 18.05
C ILE A 4 -1.63 44.47 18.61
N LYS A 5 -2.23 43.64 17.73
CA LYS A 5 -2.06 42.16 17.56
C LYS A 5 -3.41 41.42 17.57
N ASN A 6 -3.66 40.37 16.81
CA ASN A 6 -3.06 39.75 15.62
C ASN A 6 -4.07 38.66 15.24
N THR A 7 -4.45 38.58 13.98
CA THR A 7 -5.18 37.43 13.44
C THR A 7 -4.17 36.27 13.24
N PRO A 8 -4.42 35.03 13.71
CA PRO A 8 -3.56 33.92 13.33
C PRO A 8 -4.00 33.36 11.98
N ALA A 9 -3.04 33.33 11.06
CA ALA A 9 -3.13 32.78 9.72
C ALA A 9 -3.25 31.25 9.72
N LYS A 10 -3.88 30.72 8.67
CA LYS A 10 -3.97 29.29 8.34
C LYS A 10 -2.56 28.71 8.14
N GLY A 11 -2.19 27.75 8.97
CA GLY A 11 -0.92 27.04 8.87
C GLY A 11 -0.84 26.19 7.59
N HIS A 12 0.03 26.62 6.68
CA HIS A 12 0.54 25.84 5.56
C HIS A 12 1.58 24.85 6.13
N TYR A 13 1.36 23.54 6.00
CA TYR A 13 2.37 22.54 6.35
C TYR A 13 3.33 22.39 5.16
N GLU A 14 4.46 23.09 5.20
CA GLU A 14 5.57 22.86 4.28
C GLU A 14 6.21 21.50 4.57
N ARG A 15 6.20 20.59 3.58
CA ARG A 15 7.02 19.38 3.63
C ARG A 15 8.45 19.76 3.26
N ARG A 16 9.34 19.72 4.26
CA ARG A 16 10.79 19.58 4.06
C ARG A 16 11.06 18.32 3.22
N ALA A 17 11.51 18.53 1.99
CA ALA A 17 12.18 17.50 1.21
C ALA A 17 13.55 17.28 1.85
N ASN A 18 13.79 16.08 2.38
CA ASN A 18 15.13 15.69 2.80
C ASN A 18 15.93 15.32 1.56
N LEU A 19 17.05 16.04 1.40
CA LEU A 19 18.17 15.71 0.52
C LEU A 19 18.59 14.25 0.76
N ILE A 20 18.68 13.48 -0.33
CA ILE A 20 19.66 12.41 -0.43
C ILE A 20 20.75 12.95 -1.34
N ASP A 21 21.88 13.18 -0.71
CA ASP A 21 23.15 13.58 -1.29
C ASP A 21 23.69 12.41 -2.16
N CYS A 22 23.87 12.65 -3.46
CA CYS A 22 24.62 11.76 -4.33
C CYS A 22 25.50 12.65 -5.21
N CYS A 23 26.77 12.71 -4.82
CA CYS A 23 27.83 13.43 -5.50
C CYS A 23 28.08 12.87 -6.91
N VAL A 24 28.15 13.80 -7.86
CA VAL A 24 28.80 13.83 -9.18
C VAL A 24 29.57 12.58 -9.62
N ASP A 25 29.20 12.01 -10.77
CA ASP A 25 30.10 11.84 -11.93
C ASP A 25 29.34 11.46 -13.24
N THR A 26 29.56 12.29 -14.27
CA THR A 26 29.52 12.07 -15.74
C THR A 26 28.26 11.53 -16.49
N CYS A 27 27.65 12.46 -17.25
CA CYS A 27 26.96 12.38 -18.56
C CYS A 27 26.06 11.18 -18.97
N ASN A 28 24.75 11.44 -19.10
CA ASN A 28 23.98 11.08 -20.31
C ASN A 28 22.70 11.94 -20.47
N ILE A 29 22.53 12.55 -21.65
CA ILE A 29 21.37 13.34 -22.05
C ILE A 29 20.25 12.35 -22.40
N ASN A 30 19.51 11.88 -21.39
CA ASN A 30 18.20 11.21 -21.50
C ASN A 30 17.52 11.16 -20.11
N ALA A 31 17.50 12.30 -19.41
CA ALA A 31 16.87 12.42 -18.10
C ALA A 31 15.33 12.37 -18.20
N VAL A 32 14.79 11.18 -18.47
CA VAL A 32 13.38 10.86 -18.21
C VAL A 32 13.35 9.75 -17.18
N CYS A 33 13.33 10.15 -15.91
CA CYS A 33 12.52 9.52 -14.88
C CYS A 33 12.45 10.49 -13.71
N MET A 34 11.51 11.43 -13.79
CA MET A 34 10.93 12.00 -12.58
C MET A 34 10.19 10.84 -11.91
N ASP A 35 10.83 10.18 -10.95
CA ASP A 35 10.27 9.08 -10.16
C ASP A 35 9.03 9.58 -9.42
N LYS A 36 7.88 9.49 -10.09
CA LYS A 36 6.60 9.81 -9.48
C LYS A 36 6.45 8.87 -8.27
N PRO A 37 6.21 9.40 -7.06
CA PRO A 37 6.07 8.56 -5.89
C PRO A 37 4.93 7.57 -6.12
N MET A 38 5.21 6.30 -5.85
CA MET A 38 4.28 5.21 -6.09
C MET A 38 2.97 5.47 -5.31
N PRO A 39 1.78 5.27 -5.91
CA PRO A 39 0.52 5.62 -5.27
C PRO A 39 0.29 4.85 -3.97
N LYS A 40 -0.28 5.52 -2.97
CA LYS A 40 -0.63 4.92 -1.67
C LYS A 40 -1.42 3.60 -1.77
N LYS A 41 -2.38 3.54 -2.70
CA LYS A 41 -3.16 2.31 -2.99
C LYS A 41 -2.29 1.18 -3.54
N HIS A 42 -1.23 1.50 -4.26
CA HIS A 42 -0.31 0.53 -4.82
C HIS A 42 0.54 -0.10 -3.70
N TYR A 43 1.12 0.71 -2.81
CA TYR A 43 1.83 0.21 -1.62
C TYR A 43 0.95 -0.69 -0.75
N ALA A 44 -0.29 -0.28 -0.46
CA ALA A 44 -1.21 -1.08 0.34
C ALA A 44 -1.45 -2.47 -0.28
N ARG A 45 -1.69 -2.55 -1.60
CA ARG A 45 -1.91 -3.83 -2.29
C ARG A 45 -0.66 -4.70 -2.33
N LEU A 46 0.52 -4.10 -2.52
CA LEU A 46 1.79 -4.83 -2.42
C LEU A 46 2.00 -5.41 -1.03
N TYR A 47 1.67 -4.66 0.02
CA TYR A 47 1.73 -5.16 1.39
C TYR A 47 0.79 -6.36 1.59
N MET A 48 -0.45 -6.27 1.09
CA MET A 48 -1.42 -7.38 1.15
C MET A 48 -0.91 -8.64 0.45
N LEU A 49 -0.31 -8.49 -0.73
CA LEU A 49 0.26 -9.61 -1.50
C LEU A 49 1.48 -10.22 -0.79
N ARG A 50 2.29 -9.39 -0.13
CA ARG A 50 3.51 -9.83 0.57
C ARG A 50 3.24 -10.38 1.97
N SER A 51 2.03 -10.21 2.51
CA SER A 51 1.69 -10.76 3.83
C SER A 51 1.50 -12.28 3.82
N GLY A 52 1.31 -12.87 2.63
CA GLY A 52 1.14 -14.31 2.48
C GLY A 52 -0.08 -14.86 3.20
N SER A 53 -0.03 -16.16 3.50
CA SER A 53 -1.06 -16.88 4.26
C SER A 53 -1.28 -16.37 5.68
N ARG A 54 -0.35 -15.58 6.28
CA ARG A 54 -0.57 -14.90 7.57
C ARG A 54 -1.64 -13.81 7.45
N GLY A 55 -1.80 -13.22 6.27
CA GLY A 55 -2.70 -12.09 6.06
C GLY A 55 -2.23 -10.81 6.75
N PHE A 56 -3.12 -9.83 6.77
CA PHE A 56 -2.80 -8.46 7.21
C PHE A 56 -3.97 -7.84 7.96
N THR A 57 -3.67 -6.89 8.84
CA THR A 57 -4.65 -6.03 9.47
C THR A 57 -4.69 -4.66 8.80
N LYS A 58 -5.79 -3.94 9.02
CA LYS A 58 -5.90 -2.53 8.66
C LYS A 58 -4.74 -1.71 9.28
N ASN A 59 -4.44 -1.93 10.56
CA ASN A 59 -3.41 -1.17 11.27
C ASN A 59 -2.01 -1.45 10.74
N GLU A 60 -1.69 -2.71 10.43
CA GLU A 60 -0.44 -3.08 9.77
C GLU A 60 -0.26 -2.28 8.47
N ILE A 61 -1.28 -2.25 7.60
CA ILE A 61 -1.22 -1.46 6.36
C ILE A 61 -1.02 0.03 6.65
N LEU A 62 -1.76 0.60 7.60
CA LEU A 62 -1.67 2.03 7.92
C LEU A 62 -0.27 2.40 8.42
N CYS A 63 0.31 1.58 9.30
CA CYS A 63 1.66 1.76 9.84
C CYS A 63 2.74 1.56 8.77
N TYR A 64 2.75 0.41 8.09
CA TYR A 64 3.82 0.06 7.15
C TYR A 64 3.78 0.88 5.85
N CYS A 65 2.60 1.33 5.42
CA CYS A 65 2.49 2.13 4.20
C CYS A 65 2.39 3.65 4.48
N HIS A 66 2.55 4.08 5.74
CA HIS A 66 2.46 5.49 6.17
C HIS A 66 1.18 6.20 5.68
N LEU A 67 0.04 5.55 5.90
CA LEU A 67 -1.26 5.99 5.41
C LEU A 67 -2.07 6.67 6.51
N SER A 68 -2.89 7.64 6.12
CA SER A 68 -3.84 8.27 7.04
C SER A 68 -4.96 7.28 7.38
N TYR A 69 -5.38 7.29 8.65
CA TYR A 69 -6.59 6.61 9.10
C TYR A 69 -7.82 7.02 8.26
N GLY A 70 -8.75 6.09 8.04
CA GLY A 70 -10.04 6.36 7.37
C GLY A 70 -10.30 5.60 6.06
N ARG A 71 -9.32 4.84 5.53
CA ARG A 71 -9.56 3.94 4.39
C ARG A 71 -9.44 2.48 4.80
N ASN A 72 -10.27 1.63 4.22
CA ASN A 72 -10.15 0.18 4.32
C ASN A 72 -9.72 -0.38 2.96
N TYR A 73 -8.42 -0.56 2.78
CA TYR A 73 -7.87 -1.05 1.52
C TYR A 73 -8.29 -2.49 1.22
N ALA A 74 -8.61 -3.30 2.24
CA ALA A 74 -9.10 -4.66 2.04
C ALA A 74 -10.46 -4.64 1.35
N THR A 75 -11.41 -3.87 1.90
CA THR A 75 -12.75 -3.69 1.32
C THR A 75 -12.70 -3.04 -0.06
N ASP A 76 -11.79 -2.08 -0.29
CA ASP A 76 -11.56 -1.52 -1.63
C ASP A 76 -11.19 -2.62 -2.63
N VAL A 77 -10.35 -3.60 -2.25
CA VAL A 77 -9.94 -4.71 -3.13
C VAL A 77 -11.07 -5.71 -3.33
N GLU A 78 -11.81 -6.07 -2.26
CA GLU A 78 -13.01 -6.92 -2.34
C GLU A 78 -14.00 -6.36 -3.37
N TRP A 79 -14.29 -5.06 -3.29
CA TRP A 79 -15.26 -4.41 -4.17
C TRP A 79 -14.77 -4.27 -5.62
N LEU A 80 -13.49 -3.91 -5.81
CA LEU A 80 -12.93 -3.73 -7.16
C LEU A 80 -12.81 -5.03 -7.96
N LEU A 81 -12.62 -6.16 -7.28
CA LEU A 81 -12.39 -7.46 -7.92
C LEU A 81 -13.55 -8.43 -7.77
N GLY A 82 -14.55 -8.12 -6.94
CA GLY A 82 -15.63 -9.05 -6.63
C GLY A 82 -15.15 -10.30 -5.89
N ILE A 83 -14.06 -10.20 -5.12
CA ILE A 83 -13.53 -11.29 -4.31
C ILE A 83 -13.93 -11.12 -2.85
N GLN A 84 -13.89 -12.21 -2.09
CA GLN A 84 -14.15 -12.19 -0.66
C GLN A 84 -12.89 -12.61 0.10
N LEU A 85 -12.39 -11.72 0.96
CA LEU A 85 -11.26 -12.04 1.82
C LEU A 85 -11.77 -12.75 3.09
N GLU A 86 -11.04 -13.75 3.55
CA GLU A 86 -11.31 -14.37 4.85
C GLU A 86 -11.06 -13.32 5.95
N LYS A 87 -11.96 -13.26 6.94
CA LYS A 87 -11.92 -12.29 8.05
C LYS A 87 -11.84 -13.06 9.36
N ILE A 88 -10.67 -13.01 10.00
CA ILE A 88 -10.45 -13.60 11.31
C ILE A 88 -10.52 -12.47 12.35
N ASN A 89 -11.32 -12.66 13.40
CA ASN A 89 -11.39 -11.70 14.49
C ASN A 89 -10.06 -11.68 15.24
N GLU A 90 -9.44 -10.50 15.37
CA GLU A 90 -8.18 -10.30 16.06
C GLU A 90 -8.39 -9.37 17.26
N ILE A 91 -7.99 -9.84 18.43
CA ILE A 91 -8.15 -9.07 19.67
C ILE A 91 -7.28 -7.81 19.59
N ASN A 92 -7.91 -6.66 19.70
CA ASN A 92 -7.20 -5.39 19.82
C ASN A 92 -6.80 -5.15 21.28
N ASN A 93 -5.50 -5.05 21.58
CA ASN A 93 -5.03 -4.70 22.92
C ASN A 93 -5.57 -3.34 23.42
N GLY A 94 -6.07 -2.47 22.53
CA GLY A 94 -6.67 -1.18 22.87
C GLY A 94 -8.20 -1.18 23.03
N GLY A 95 -8.88 -2.32 22.87
CA GLY A 95 -10.31 -2.50 23.22
C GLY A 95 -11.37 -1.73 22.40
N ILE A 96 -11.00 -0.87 21.44
CA ILE A 96 -11.97 -0.12 20.62
C ILE A 96 -12.16 -0.81 19.26
N GLY A 97 -13.38 -1.30 19.03
CA GLY A 97 -13.86 -1.84 17.75
C GLY A 97 -13.37 -3.25 17.41
N ASN A 98 -14.10 -3.92 16.50
CA ASN A 98 -13.66 -5.21 15.95
C ASN A 98 -12.50 -4.99 14.99
N HIS A 99 -11.37 -5.65 15.25
CA HIS A 99 -10.25 -5.72 14.32
C HIS A 99 -10.27 -7.07 13.61
N TYR A 100 -10.05 -7.03 12.30
CA TYR A 100 -9.98 -8.23 11.47
C TYR A 100 -8.59 -8.37 10.88
N ARG A 101 -8.11 -9.60 10.90
CA ARG A 101 -7.05 -10.09 10.03
C ARG A 101 -7.69 -10.58 8.75
N TYR A 102 -7.32 -9.94 7.64
CA TYR A 102 -7.76 -10.31 6.31
C TYR A 102 -6.76 -11.29 5.71
N ARG A 103 -7.24 -12.38 5.12
CA ARG A 103 -6.41 -13.35 4.41
C ARG A 103 -6.94 -13.54 2.99
N ILE A 104 -6.00 -13.71 2.06
CA ILE A 104 -6.30 -14.09 0.68
C ILE A 104 -6.27 -15.62 0.66
N SER A 105 -7.43 -16.23 0.43
CA SER A 105 -7.61 -17.68 0.64
C SER A 105 -7.24 -18.53 -0.57
N SER A 106 -7.02 -17.93 -1.74
CA SER A 106 -6.73 -18.69 -2.97
C SER A 106 -5.67 -18.00 -3.83
N ARG A 107 -4.82 -18.78 -4.51
CA ARG A 107 -3.90 -18.26 -5.54
C ARG A 107 -4.62 -17.55 -6.69
N ARG A 108 -5.85 -17.98 -7.01
CA ARG A 108 -6.68 -17.30 -8.01
C ARG A 108 -6.88 -15.83 -7.64
N ASP A 109 -7.24 -15.53 -6.40
CA ASP A 109 -7.46 -14.15 -5.95
C ASP A 109 -6.15 -13.36 -5.88
N VAL A 110 -5.05 -14.01 -5.48
CA VAL A 110 -3.70 -13.42 -5.53
C VAL A 110 -3.36 -12.95 -6.95
N ILE A 111 -3.61 -13.79 -7.96
CA ILE A 111 -3.36 -13.45 -9.37
C ILE A 111 -4.21 -12.24 -9.78
N GLN A 112 -5.50 -12.21 -9.43
CA GLN A 112 -6.37 -11.06 -9.73
C GLN A 112 -5.86 -9.75 -9.11
N ILE A 113 -5.34 -9.82 -7.87
CA ILE A 113 -4.75 -8.66 -7.20
C ILE A 113 -3.42 -8.24 -7.86
N ILE A 114 -2.58 -9.19 -8.27
CA ILE A 114 -1.34 -8.92 -9.04
C ILE A 114 -1.67 -8.20 -10.36
N GLU A 115 -2.67 -8.69 -11.10
CA GLU A 115 -3.14 -8.06 -12.34
C GLU A 115 -3.67 -6.64 -12.09
N LEU A 116 -4.39 -6.43 -10.99
CA LEU A 116 -4.84 -5.09 -10.60
C LEU A 116 -3.66 -4.16 -10.30
N VAL A 117 -2.64 -4.65 -9.59
CA VAL A 117 -1.41 -3.91 -9.28
C VAL A 117 -0.67 -3.53 -10.55
N ASN A 118 -0.46 -4.49 -11.45
CA ASN A 118 0.25 -4.31 -12.71
C ASN A 118 -0.50 -3.39 -13.68
N ARG A 119 -1.82 -3.53 -13.83
CA ARG A 119 -2.64 -2.61 -14.64
C ARG A 119 -2.55 -1.17 -14.13
N ASN A 120 -2.63 -0.99 -12.80
CA ASN A 120 -2.51 0.34 -12.21
C ASN A 120 -1.10 0.93 -12.35
N ALA A 121 -0.05 0.10 -12.28
CA ALA A 121 1.32 0.53 -12.57
C ALA A 121 1.43 1.02 -14.02
N THR A 122 0.96 0.26 -15.00
CA THR A 122 0.97 0.66 -16.41
C THR A 122 0.25 1.99 -16.65
N ILE A 123 -0.99 2.13 -16.15
CA ILE A 123 -1.79 3.35 -16.32
C ILE A 123 -1.10 4.59 -15.72
N LYS A 124 -0.33 4.41 -14.65
CA LYS A 124 0.35 5.51 -13.93
C LYS A 124 1.81 5.70 -14.34
N GLY A 125 2.33 4.86 -15.24
CA GLY A 125 3.73 4.91 -15.70
C GLY A 125 4.72 4.44 -14.62
N HIS A 126 4.35 3.48 -13.79
CA HIS A 126 5.24 2.83 -12.83
C HIS A 126 5.66 1.44 -13.30
N GLN A 127 6.75 0.93 -12.72
CA GLN A 127 7.18 -0.44 -12.95
C GLN A 127 6.13 -1.44 -12.46
N GLN A 128 5.86 -2.46 -13.27
CA GLN A 128 5.05 -3.61 -12.90
C GLN A 128 5.87 -4.57 -12.01
N LEU A 129 5.18 -5.49 -11.35
CA LEU A 129 5.86 -6.59 -10.67
C LEU A 129 6.64 -7.42 -11.69
N THR A 130 7.90 -7.71 -11.35
CA THR A 130 8.74 -8.60 -12.15
C THR A 130 8.25 -10.05 -12.03
N GLN A 131 8.62 -10.90 -13.00
CA GLN A 131 8.28 -12.33 -12.95
C GLN A 131 8.81 -13.02 -11.70
N HIS A 132 9.99 -12.61 -11.21
CA HIS A 132 10.56 -13.12 -9.97
C HIS A 132 9.74 -12.72 -8.75
N GLU A 133 9.30 -11.45 -8.65
CA GLU A 133 8.43 -11.00 -7.56
C GLU A 133 7.07 -11.69 -7.58
N ILE A 134 6.47 -11.86 -8.76
CA ILE A 134 5.21 -12.59 -8.92
C ILE A 134 5.35 -14.02 -8.41
N LYS A 135 6.41 -14.72 -8.83
CA LYS A 135 6.70 -16.09 -8.39
C LYS A 135 6.87 -16.16 -6.86
N ASN A 136 7.64 -15.24 -6.28
CA ASN A 136 7.85 -15.18 -4.83
C ASN A 136 6.54 -14.93 -4.07
N ILE A 137 5.69 -14.01 -4.56
CA ILE A 137 4.38 -13.74 -3.98
C ILE A 137 3.50 -14.99 -4.03
N LEU A 138 3.43 -15.68 -5.17
CA LEU A 138 2.60 -16.88 -5.33
C LEU A 138 3.01 -18.02 -4.38
N TYR A 139 4.31 -18.17 -4.08
CA TYR A 139 4.79 -19.16 -3.11
C TYR A 139 4.31 -18.91 -1.67
N LEU A 140 3.89 -17.69 -1.34
CA LEU A 140 3.36 -17.36 -0.01
C LEU A 140 1.93 -17.87 0.21
N TYR A 141 1.28 -18.39 -0.84
CA TYR A 141 -0.11 -18.84 -0.82
C TYR A 141 -0.24 -20.30 -1.28
N PRO A 142 -1.15 -21.07 -0.68
CA PRO A 142 -1.39 -22.46 -1.06
C PRO A 142 -2.01 -22.55 -2.47
N GLU A 143 -1.76 -23.64 -3.19
CA GLU A 143 -2.32 -23.89 -4.53
C GLU A 143 -3.84 -24.08 -4.49
N GLU A 144 -4.32 -24.78 -3.47
CA GLU A 144 -5.74 -24.99 -3.20
C GLU A 144 -6.16 -24.18 -1.98
N PRO A 145 -7.40 -23.65 -1.94
CA PRO A 145 -7.93 -23.05 -0.74
C PRO A 145 -7.91 -24.08 0.39
N ALA A 146 -7.49 -23.69 1.58
CA ALA A 146 -7.58 -24.55 2.75
C ALA A 146 -9.05 -25.00 2.87
N ILE A 147 -9.28 -26.31 2.83
CA ILE A 147 -10.60 -26.90 3.03
C ILE A 147 -10.94 -26.63 4.49
N THR A 148 -11.77 -25.62 4.73
CA THR A 148 -12.24 -25.25 6.07
C THR A 148 -13.50 -26.02 6.42
#